data_AF-A0A1I5SR42-F1
#
_entry.id   AF-A0A1I5SR42-F1
#
_cell.length_a   1.000
_cell.length_b   1.000
_cell.length_c   1.000
_cell.angle_alpha   90.00
_cell.angle_beta   90.00
_cell.angle_gamma   90.00
#
_symmetry.space_group_name_H-M   'P 1'
#
loop_
_entity.id
_entity.type
_entity.pdbx_description
1 polymer ?
#
loop_
_entity_poly.entity_id
_entity_poly.type
_entity_poly.pdbx_seq_one_letter_code
_entity_poly.pdbx_strand_id
1 'polypeptide(L)'
;MRKGFTTGSCAAAASKAAAYMLLSGKEKSTIKIETPAGVMFEAKIVDIQQGKTYVTCAVIKDGGDDPDVTTGSHIVSKVSIIEDSFEKDIHSSLKVIIDGGIGVGRVTKPGLDQEVGNAAINHVPREMIQKEVTEVCSIFDFNGVLKVEISVPEGEELAKRTFNPRLGIEGGISILGTTGIVEPMSTKAILDTIRVELNQKKALGQKVAIVSPGNFGQQFMKDNFGYDLDKSVKCSNFIGETVDMVCDMGFEKMVLTGHIGKLIKVAGGIMNTHSHEADCRMEILACCGILANGDSALARKILGCTNTEEALRLVEEAGILKETMDIVLEKVLFYLNFRAQGKIQIECVIYSGDFGILAKSAGAKDLLM
;
A
#
# COMPACT_ATOMS: atom_id res chain seq x y z
N MET A 1 20.56 -6.32 -5.65
CA MET A 1 19.81 -5.20 -6.25
C MET A 1 20.18 -3.91 -5.53
N ARG A 2 20.31 -2.81 -6.27
CA ARG A 2 20.61 -1.47 -5.77
C ARG A 2 19.39 -0.86 -5.10
N LYS A 3 19.58 -0.33 -3.90
CA LYS A 3 18.57 0.45 -3.17
C LYS A 3 18.50 1.87 -3.73
N GLY A 4 17.32 2.47 -3.66
CA GLY A 4 17.09 3.87 -4.01
C GLY A 4 16.76 4.72 -2.79
N PHE A 5 16.35 5.97 -3.05
CA PHE A 5 15.87 6.90 -2.02
C PHE A 5 14.42 7.29 -2.29
N THR A 6 13.66 7.49 -1.22
CA THR A 6 12.22 7.78 -1.31
C THR A 6 11.97 9.21 -1.75
N THR A 7 10.73 9.51 -2.18
CA THR A 7 10.31 10.89 -2.46
C THR A 7 10.49 11.79 -1.23
N GLY A 8 10.27 11.26 -0.02
CA GLY A 8 10.54 11.96 1.25
C GLY A 8 12.00 12.35 1.44
N SER A 9 12.95 11.44 1.18
CA SER A 9 14.40 11.74 1.26
C SER A 9 14.82 12.79 0.23
N CYS A 10 14.33 12.68 -1.00
CA CYS A 10 14.58 13.69 -2.03
C CYS A 10 14.02 15.06 -1.64
N ALA A 11 12.80 15.11 -1.10
CA ALA A 11 12.18 16.34 -0.63
C ALA A 11 12.98 16.99 0.51
N ALA A 12 13.37 16.22 1.52
CA ALA A 12 14.17 16.71 2.64
C ALA A 12 15.54 17.26 2.18
N ALA A 13 16.21 16.56 1.26
CA ALA A 13 17.47 17.04 0.68
C ALA A 13 17.28 18.34 -0.11
N ALA A 14 16.26 18.42 -0.98
CA ALA A 14 15.94 19.63 -1.72
C ALA A 14 15.62 20.81 -0.78
N SER A 15 14.85 20.57 0.29
CA SER A 15 14.51 21.59 1.30
C SER A 15 15.74 22.06 2.08
N LYS A 16 16.63 21.15 2.48
CA LYS A 16 17.89 21.51 3.15
C LYS A 16 18.76 22.39 2.27
N ALA A 17 18.91 22.02 1.00
CA ALA A 17 19.70 22.79 0.04
C ALA A 17 19.10 24.19 -0.19
N ALA A 18 17.79 24.29 -0.43
CA ALA A 18 17.11 25.56 -0.64
C ALA A 18 17.20 26.46 0.61
N ALA A 19 16.98 25.92 1.83
CA ALA A 19 17.15 26.68 3.06
C ALA A 19 18.59 27.17 3.26
N TYR A 20 19.58 26.31 2.98
CA TYR A 20 20.99 26.66 3.09
C TYR A 20 21.36 27.80 2.14
N MET A 21 20.95 27.70 0.87
CA MET A 21 21.24 28.75 -0.12
C MET A 21 20.52 30.05 0.20
N LEU A 22 19.28 29.97 0.70
CA LEU A 22 18.50 31.14 1.08
C LEU A 22 19.15 31.91 2.24
N LEU A 23 19.62 31.23 3.27
CA LEU A 23 20.19 31.87 4.46
C LEU A 23 21.67 32.25 4.29
N SER A 24 22.44 31.47 3.54
CA SER A 24 23.87 31.73 3.34
C SER A 24 24.18 32.64 2.15
N GLY A 25 23.27 32.73 1.17
CA GLY A 25 23.52 33.34 -0.14
C GLY A 25 24.53 32.57 -1.01
N LYS A 26 24.97 31.37 -0.60
CA LYS A 26 25.96 30.57 -1.31
C LYS A 26 25.29 29.37 -1.97
N GLU A 27 25.52 29.23 -3.26
CA GLU A 27 25.06 28.06 -4.02
C GLU A 27 25.78 26.78 -3.59
N LYS A 28 25.05 25.66 -3.60
CA LYS A 28 25.57 24.34 -3.21
C LYS A 28 25.00 23.24 -4.12
N SER A 29 25.86 22.59 -4.90
CA SER A 29 25.44 21.57 -5.87
C SER A 29 25.22 20.17 -5.27
N THR A 30 25.63 19.92 -4.03
CA THR A 30 25.38 18.66 -3.31
C THR A 30 25.01 18.91 -1.85
N ILE A 31 24.17 18.05 -1.28
CA ILE A 31 23.78 18.12 0.13
C ILE A 31 23.72 16.72 0.73
N LYS A 32 23.98 16.63 2.04
CA LYS A 32 23.89 15.38 2.80
C LYS A 32 22.76 15.46 3.82
N ILE A 33 21.94 14.42 3.84
CA ILE A 33 20.93 14.18 4.88
C ILE A 33 21.09 12.78 5.45
N GLU A 34 20.61 12.57 6.67
CA GLU A 34 20.54 11.24 7.28
C GLU A 34 19.10 10.72 7.15
N THR A 35 18.93 9.57 6.52
CA THR A 35 17.61 8.91 6.41
C THR A 35 17.19 8.30 7.75
N PRO A 36 15.89 8.04 7.99
CA PRO A 36 15.41 7.34 9.19
C PRO A 36 16.04 5.96 9.43
N ALA A 37 16.56 5.31 8.38
CA ALA A 37 17.32 4.06 8.48
C ALA A 37 18.79 4.24 8.89
N GLY A 38 19.23 5.47 9.21
CA GLY A 38 20.62 5.79 9.57
C GLY A 38 21.59 5.78 8.38
N VAL A 39 21.07 5.78 7.14
CA VAL A 39 21.90 5.82 5.93
C VAL A 39 22.05 7.26 5.46
N MET A 40 23.30 7.66 5.20
CA MET A 40 23.61 8.97 4.63
C MET A 40 23.24 9.03 3.15
N PHE A 41 22.38 9.98 2.80
CA PHE A 41 22.02 10.28 1.42
C PHE A 41 22.76 11.55 0.97
N GLU A 42 23.67 11.40 0.01
CA GLU A 42 24.31 12.53 -0.69
C GLU A 42 23.56 12.82 -1.99
N ALA A 43 22.73 13.86 -1.97
CA ALA A 43 21.90 14.25 -3.10
C ALA A 43 22.60 15.30 -3.97
N LYS A 44 22.56 15.11 -5.28
CA LYS A 44 22.90 16.15 -6.26
C LYS A 44 21.71 17.09 -6.43
N ILE A 45 21.97 18.39 -6.31
CA ILE A 45 20.97 19.44 -6.48
C ILE A 45 20.96 19.89 -7.94
N VAL A 46 19.76 20.00 -8.52
CA VAL A 46 19.50 20.50 -9.86
C VAL A 46 18.44 21.61 -9.83
N ASP A 47 18.24 22.29 -10.96
CA ASP A 47 17.21 23.34 -11.18
C ASP A 47 17.15 24.40 -10.08
N ILE A 48 18.33 24.93 -9.72
CA ILE A 48 18.45 25.97 -8.70
C ILE A 48 17.92 27.29 -9.24
N GLN A 49 16.96 27.88 -8.53
CA GLN A 49 16.45 29.22 -8.82
C GLN A 49 16.46 30.06 -7.55
N GLN A 50 17.12 31.22 -7.60
CA GLN A 50 17.19 32.15 -6.47
C GLN A 50 16.36 33.40 -6.77
N GLY A 51 15.37 33.65 -5.91
CA GLY A 51 14.61 34.90 -5.85
C GLY A 51 15.09 35.78 -4.70
N LYS A 52 14.46 36.94 -4.52
CA LYS A 52 14.81 37.88 -3.43
C LYS A 52 14.54 37.30 -2.04
N THR A 53 13.47 36.53 -1.90
CA THR A 53 12.97 36.01 -0.60
C THR A 53 12.74 34.50 -0.63
N TYR A 54 13.15 33.83 -1.70
CA TYR A 54 12.98 32.39 -1.85
C TYR A 54 14.12 31.76 -2.64
N VAL A 55 14.36 30.48 -2.39
CA VAL A 55 15.20 29.62 -3.23
C VAL A 55 14.42 28.35 -3.56
N THR A 56 14.53 27.91 -4.81
CA THR A 56 14.00 26.65 -5.29
C THR A 56 15.17 25.73 -5.62
N CYS A 57 15.09 24.47 -5.20
CA CYS A 57 16.04 23.41 -5.54
C CYS A 57 15.28 22.14 -5.89
N ALA A 58 15.84 21.31 -6.77
CA ALA A 58 15.28 20.02 -7.12
C ALA A 58 16.28 18.89 -6.89
N VAL A 59 15.76 17.70 -6.60
CA VAL A 59 16.49 16.44 -6.58
C VAL A 59 15.77 15.47 -7.51
N ILE A 60 16.51 14.89 -8.46
CA ILE A 60 15.98 13.83 -9.34
C ILE A 60 15.94 12.54 -8.53
N LYS A 61 14.75 11.97 -8.37
CA LYS A 61 14.57 10.75 -7.59
C LYS A 61 15.22 9.55 -8.28
N ASP A 62 15.92 8.75 -7.50
CA ASP A 62 16.53 7.50 -7.91
C ASP A 62 15.99 6.35 -7.06
N GLY A 63 15.11 5.52 -7.66
CA GLY A 63 14.51 4.36 -6.99
C GLY A 63 15.41 3.12 -6.96
N GLY A 64 16.62 3.17 -7.51
CA GLY A 64 17.47 1.98 -7.65
C GLY A 64 16.88 0.98 -8.64
N ASP A 65 16.89 -0.31 -8.28
CA ASP A 65 16.35 -1.39 -9.13
C ASP A 65 14.84 -1.64 -8.92
N ASP A 66 14.17 -0.84 -8.08
CA ASP A 66 12.72 -0.95 -7.87
C ASP A 66 11.97 -0.37 -9.09
N PRO A 67 10.93 -1.05 -9.63
CA PRO A 67 10.11 -0.53 -10.71
C PRO A 67 9.14 0.57 -10.19
N ASP A 68 9.68 1.57 -9.51
CA ASP A 68 8.96 2.71 -8.95
C ASP A 68 8.70 3.75 -10.04
N VAL A 69 7.41 4.01 -10.30
CA VAL A 69 6.96 4.97 -11.31
C VAL A 69 7.44 6.40 -11.07
N THR A 70 7.85 6.74 -9.85
CA THR A 70 8.36 8.06 -9.49
C THR A 70 9.87 8.21 -9.70
N THR A 71 10.58 7.15 -10.10
CA THR A 71 12.00 7.24 -10.46
C THR A 71 12.19 8.16 -11.67
N GLY A 72 13.18 9.06 -11.58
CA GLY A 72 13.47 10.07 -12.58
C GLY A 72 12.64 11.36 -12.45
N SER A 73 11.68 11.43 -11.53
CA SER A 73 10.89 12.66 -11.31
C SER A 73 11.70 13.73 -10.55
N HIS A 74 11.37 15.00 -10.82
CA HIS A 74 11.97 16.13 -10.12
C HIS A 74 11.20 16.40 -8.83
N ILE A 75 11.83 16.13 -7.68
CA ILE A 75 11.30 16.52 -6.38
C ILE A 75 11.82 17.91 -6.06
N VAL A 76 10.95 18.91 -6.26
CA VAL A 76 11.27 20.33 -6.15
C VAL A 76 10.86 20.83 -4.77
N SER A 77 11.72 21.59 -4.10
CA SER A 77 11.42 22.29 -2.86
C SER A 77 11.66 23.78 -3.04
N LYS A 78 10.63 24.59 -2.82
CA LYS A 78 10.73 26.04 -2.71
C LYS A 78 10.70 26.43 -1.24
N VAL A 79 11.76 27.07 -0.76
CA VAL A 79 11.86 27.61 0.60
C VAL A 79 11.80 29.12 0.53
N SER A 80 10.92 29.74 1.30
CA SER A 80 10.74 31.20 1.34
C SER A 80 10.58 31.74 2.75
N ILE A 81 11.08 32.94 3.00
CA ILE A 81 10.83 33.67 4.26
C ILE A 81 9.46 34.35 4.17
N ILE A 82 8.62 34.20 5.21
CA ILE A 82 7.35 34.93 5.30
C ILE A 82 7.60 36.28 6.01
N GLU A 83 7.34 37.39 5.31
CA GLU A 83 7.74 38.76 5.71
C GLU A 83 7.05 39.30 6.98
N ASP A 84 5.90 38.76 7.41
CA ASP A 84 5.25 39.14 8.69
C ASP A 84 6.06 38.75 9.95
N SER A 85 7.27 38.19 9.77
CA SER A 85 8.22 37.86 10.84
C SER A 85 9.36 38.88 11.02
N PHE A 86 9.33 40.01 10.30
CA PHE A 86 10.31 41.11 10.49
C PHE A 86 9.99 42.06 11.66
N GLU A 87 8.77 42.01 12.22
CA GLU A 87 8.50 42.64 13.51
C GLU A 87 9.08 41.76 14.61
N LYS A 88 10.24 42.20 15.10
CA LYS A 88 11.03 41.60 16.17
C LYS A 88 10.25 41.58 17.49
N ASP A 89 9.33 40.63 17.64
CA ASP A 89 9.05 40.14 18.98
C ASP A 89 10.23 39.28 19.42
N ILE A 90 10.78 39.60 20.60
CA ILE A 90 11.87 38.90 21.29
C ILE A 90 11.51 37.43 21.61
N HIS A 91 10.30 36.99 21.23
CA HIS A 91 9.75 35.65 21.38
C HIS A 91 9.41 34.95 20.04
N SER A 92 9.92 35.41 18.88
CA SER A 92 9.67 34.70 17.62
C SER A 92 10.40 33.35 17.57
N SER A 93 9.67 32.28 17.90
CA SER A 93 10.17 30.90 17.74
C SER A 93 10.27 30.54 16.26
N LEU A 94 11.36 29.88 15.85
CA LEU A 94 11.49 29.28 14.52
C LEU A 94 10.24 28.45 14.19
N LYS A 95 9.62 28.74 13.04
CA LYS A 95 8.48 27.98 12.53
C LYS A 95 8.73 27.59 11.08
N VAL A 96 8.60 26.30 10.78
CA VAL A 96 8.68 25.78 9.42
C VAL A 96 7.29 25.28 9.03
N ILE A 97 6.73 25.87 7.97
CA ILE A 97 5.42 25.52 7.43
C ILE A 97 5.63 24.67 6.18
N ILE A 98 5.16 23.43 6.20
CA ILE A 98 5.36 22.48 5.09
C ILE A 98 4.02 22.27 4.36
N ASP A 99 4.02 22.53 3.05
CA ASP A 99 2.87 22.31 2.18
C ASP A 99 3.31 21.75 0.81
N GLY A 100 2.35 21.32 -0.01
CA GLY A 100 2.59 20.82 -1.37
C GLY A 100 2.15 21.79 -2.45
N GLY A 101 2.95 21.98 -3.49
CA GLY A 101 2.59 22.70 -4.71
C GLY A 101 2.13 21.75 -5.82
N ILE A 102 2.47 22.08 -7.07
CA ILE A 102 2.05 21.33 -8.26
C ILE A 102 2.51 19.86 -8.21
N GLY A 103 1.60 18.95 -8.57
CA GLY A 103 1.84 17.51 -8.67
C GLY A 103 2.11 16.80 -7.35
N VAL A 104 1.98 17.47 -6.20
CA VAL A 104 1.79 16.83 -4.90
C VAL A 104 0.30 16.75 -4.61
N GLY A 105 -0.21 15.53 -4.44
CA GLY A 105 -1.64 15.29 -4.31
C GLY A 105 -2.24 15.91 -3.04
N ARG A 106 -3.55 16.10 -3.05
CA ARG A 106 -4.36 16.51 -1.89
C ARG A 106 -5.20 15.35 -1.39
N VAL A 107 -5.25 15.17 -0.08
CA VAL A 107 -6.07 14.13 0.55
C VAL A 107 -7.54 14.55 0.48
N THR A 108 -8.37 13.75 -0.18
CA THR A 108 -9.83 13.97 -0.31
C THR A 108 -10.65 12.98 0.50
N LYS A 109 -10.03 11.90 1.01
CA LYS A 109 -10.69 10.87 1.82
C LYS A 109 -9.97 10.64 3.16
N PRO A 110 -10.69 10.27 4.23
CA PRO A 110 -10.10 9.99 5.53
C PRO A 110 -9.35 8.64 5.55
N GLY A 111 -8.61 8.40 6.64
CA GLY A 111 -7.87 7.15 6.88
C GLY A 111 -6.49 7.07 6.22
N LEU A 112 -6.04 8.19 5.64
CA LEU A 112 -4.67 8.39 5.20
C LEU A 112 -3.85 9.07 6.29
N ASP A 113 -2.54 9.07 6.09
CA ASP A 113 -1.58 9.64 7.05
C ASP A 113 -1.80 11.13 7.33
N GLN A 114 -2.27 11.87 6.33
CA GLN A 114 -2.59 13.29 6.42
C GLN A 114 -4.10 13.50 6.39
N GLU A 115 -4.57 14.53 7.09
CA GLU A 115 -5.99 14.89 7.13
C GLU A 115 -6.53 15.36 5.78
N VAL A 116 -7.85 15.26 5.61
CA VAL A 116 -8.55 15.73 4.41
C VAL A 116 -8.30 17.23 4.20
N GLY A 117 -7.91 17.59 2.98
CA GLY A 117 -7.54 18.94 2.57
C GLY A 117 -6.02 19.19 2.55
N ASN A 118 -5.24 18.42 3.30
CA ASN A 118 -3.79 18.60 3.36
C ASN A 118 -3.07 18.01 2.15
N ALA A 119 -1.86 18.53 1.89
CA ALA A 119 -0.92 17.91 0.97
C ALA A 119 -0.56 16.49 1.42
N ALA A 120 -0.52 15.55 0.47
CA ALA A 120 -0.18 14.14 0.65
C ALA A 120 1.34 13.96 0.91
N ILE A 121 1.84 14.63 1.95
CA ILE A 121 3.20 14.54 2.47
C ILE A 121 3.10 13.87 3.83
N ASN A 122 3.51 12.61 3.94
CA ASN A 122 3.35 11.83 5.17
C ASN A 122 4.19 12.39 6.34
N HIS A 123 3.87 11.97 7.56
CA HIS A 123 4.52 12.44 8.79
C HIS A 123 6.04 12.26 8.76
N VAL A 124 6.56 11.09 8.37
CA VAL A 124 8.02 10.87 8.31
C VAL A 124 8.71 11.85 7.35
N PRO A 125 8.28 12.02 6.08
CA PRO A 125 8.81 13.08 5.23
C PRO A 125 8.70 14.50 5.82
N ARG A 126 7.60 14.84 6.50
CA ARG A 126 7.46 16.16 7.16
C ARG A 126 8.48 16.32 8.28
N GLU A 127 8.68 15.31 9.11
CA GLU A 127 9.67 15.29 10.18
C GLU A 127 11.09 15.40 9.62
N MET A 128 11.40 14.71 8.51
CA MET A 128 12.68 14.82 7.82
C MET A 128 12.91 16.25 7.31
N ILE A 129 11.95 16.83 6.58
CA ILE A 129 12.04 18.21 6.10
C ILE A 129 12.22 19.18 7.27
N GLN A 130 11.42 19.02 8.32
CA GLN A 130 11.48 19.85 9.53
C GLN A 130 12.87 19.77 10.18
N LYS A 131 13.40 18.56 10.41
CA LYS A 131 14.71 18.32 11.01
C LYS A 131 15.81 19.03 10.20
N GLU A 132 15.87 18.75 8.90
CA GLU A 132 16.95 19.22 8.04
C GLU A 132 16.91 20.73 7.83
N VAL A 133 15.72 21.33 7.70
CA VAL A 133 15.57 22.80 7.60
C VAL A 133 15.89 23.47 8.94
N THR A 134 15.48 22.88 10.06
CA THR A 134 15.76 23.42 11.41
C THR A 134 17.25 23.39 11.73
N GLU A 135 17.96 22.34 11.32
CA GLU A 135 19.42 22.24 11.45
C GLU A 135 20.10 23.41 10.73
N VAL A 136 19.68 23.71 9.50
CA VAL A 136 20.20 24.84 8.73
C VAL A 136 19.88 26.18 9.41
N CYS A 137 18.65 26.40 9.89
CA CYS A 137 18.30 27.61 10.61
C CYS A 137 19.16 27.81 11.86
N SER A 138 19.47 26.72 12.57
CA SER A 138 20.32 26.75 13.77
C SER A 138 21.76 27.14 13.44
N ILE A 139 22.30 26.69 12.29
CA ILE A 139 23.66 27.04 11.83
C ILE A 139 23.79 28.54 11.51
N PHE A 140 22.72 29.18 11.05
CA PHE A 140 22.71 30.59 10.66
C PHE A 140 22.00 31.51 11.67
N ASP A 141 21.69 31.02 12.88
CA ASP A 141 20.97 31.74 13.93
C ASP A 141 19.65 32.40 13.45
N PHE A 142 18.98 31.76 12.50
CA PHE A 142 17.74 32.29 11.90
C PHE A 142 16.53 31.99 12.80
N ASN A 143 15.85 33.06 13.23
CA ASN A 143 14.64 33.01 14.03
C ASN A 143 13.50 33.75 13.30
N GLY A 144 12.70 33.00 12.57
CA GLY A 144 11.61 33.51 11.74
C GLY A 144 10.75 32.39 11.19
N VAL A 145 9.88 32.72 10.23
CA VAL A 145 8.98 31.74 9.61
C VAL A 145 9.47 31.39 8.20
N LEU A 146 9.76 30.11 7.98
CA LEU A 146 10.04 29.56 6.66
C LEU A 146 8.83 28.78 6.14
N LYS A 147 8.43 29.05 4.90
CA LYS A 147 7.50 28.19 4.15
C LYS A 147 8.30 27.28 3.23
N VAL A 148 8.04 25.99 3.32
CA VAL A 148 8.57 24.94 2.45
C VAL A 148 7.42 24.40 1.62
N GLU A 149 7.50 24.58 0.31
CA GLU A 149 6.51 24.08 -0.64
C GLU A 149 7.14 23.01 -1.54
N ILE A 150 6.68 21.77 -1.40
CA ILE A 150 7.18 20.62 -2.17
C ILE A 150 6.35 20.45 -3.43
N SER A 151 6.97 20.39 -4.60
CA SER A 151 6.31 20.19 -5.88
C SER A 151 6.95 19.04 -6.65
N VAL A 152 6.16 18.37 -7.48
CA VAL A 152 6.62 17.35 -8.42
C VAL A 152 5.98 17.67 -9.77
N PRO A 153 6.66 18.38 -10.68
CA PRO A 153 6.07 18.83 -11.94
C PRO A 153 5.38 17.72 -12.74
N GLU A 154 5.95 16.50 -12.72
CA GLU A 154 5.42 15.31 -13.40
C GLU A 154 4.35 14.57 -12.59
N GLY A 155 4.08 15.01 -11.35
CA GLY A 155 3.35 14.26 -10.35
C GLY A 155 1.89 13.98 -10.70
N GLU A 156 1.20 14.88 -11.39
CA GLU A 156 -0.19 14.65 -11.79
C GLU A 156 -0.33 13.48 -12.78
N GLU A 157 0.54 13.42 -13.80
CA GLU A 157 0.55 12.32 -14.76
C GLU A 157 1.03 11.01 -14.13
N LEU A 158 2.05 11.09 -13.27
CA LEU A 158 2.55 9.92 -12.54
C LEU A 158 1.48 9.33 -11.62
N ALA A 159 0.68 10.17 -10.96
CA ALA A 159 -0.37 9.73 -10.04
C ALA A 159 -1.40 8.81 -10.70
N LYS A 160 -1.71 9.01 -11.99
CA LYS A 160 -2.64 8.16 -12.75
C LYS A 160 -2.17 6.70 -12.84
N ARG A 161 -0.87 6.45 -12.67
CA ARG A 161 -0.24 5.13 -12.68
C ARG A 161 0.03 4.58 -11.27
N THR A 162 -0.51 5.22 -10.23
CA THR A 162 -0.37 4.82 -8.83
C THR A 162 -1.72 4.44 -8.21
N PHE A 163 -1.70 4.02 -6.94
CA PHE A 163 -2.92 3.78 -6.15
C PHE A 163 -3.57 5.07 -5.62
N ASN A 164 -2.92 6.23 -5.76
CA ASN A 164 -3.40 7.50 -5.22
C ASN A 164 -4.85 7.86 -5.60
N PRO A 165 -5.29 7.75 -6.86
CA PRO A 165 -6.67 8.07 -7.23
C PRO A 165 -7.70 7.21 -6.49
N ARG A 166 -7.38 5.93 -6.25
CA ARG A 166 -8.25 5.00 -5.51
C ARG A 166 -8.33 5.39 -4.04
N LEU A 167 -7.19 5.73 -3.46
CA LEU A 167 -7.03 6.18 -2.08
C LEU A 167 -7.56 7.59 -1.82
N GLY A 168 -8.12 8.29 -2.81
CA GLY A 168 -8.62 9.65 -2.62
C GLY A 168 -7.47 10.65 -2.41
N ILE A 169 -6.43 10.51 -3.21
CA ILE A 169 -5.36 11.50 -3.35
C ILE A 169 -5.43 12.02 -4.77
N GLU A 170 -5.75 13.31 -4.91
CA GLU A 170 -6.06 13.94 -6.20
C GLU A 170 -5.05 15.04 -6.55
N GLY A 171 -4.81 15.24 -7.85
CA GLY A 171 -3.92 16.30 -8.36
C GLY A 171 -2.42 16.01 -8.24
N GLY A 172 -2.00 14.82 -7.81
CA GLY A 172 -0.58 14.49 -7.72
C GLY A 172 -0.20 13.22 -6.97
N ILE A 173 1.11 12.98 -6.89
CA ILE A 173 1.67 11.86 -6.12
C ILE A 173 1.78 12.19 -4.63
N SER A 174 2.02 11.15 -3.83
CA SER A 174 2.30 11.29 -2.41
C SER A 174 3.80 11.39 -2.16
N ILE A 175 4.21 12.28 -1.26
CA ILE A 175 5.58 12.33 -0.74
C ILE A 175 5.62 11.43 0.49
N LEU A 176 6.31 10.29 0.36
CA LEU A 176 6.28 9.20 1.34
C LEU A 176 7.66 8.57 1.52
N GLY A 177 7.78 7.73 2.54
CA GLY A 177 8.99 6.96 2.85
C GLY A 177 9.22 6.89 4.35
N THR A 178 9.08 5.69 4.93
CA THR A 178 9.22 5.47 6.37
C THR A 178 10.68 5.30 6.81
N THR A 179 11.50 4.65 5.97
CA THR A 179 12.93 4.42 6.22
C THR A 179 13.82 5.42 5.50
N GLY A 180 13.26 6.20 4.58
CA GLY A 180 13.99 7.06 3.64
C GLY A 180 14.69 6.32 2.49
N ILE A 181 14.56 5.00 2.42
CA ILE A 181 15.21 4.13 1.43
C ILE A 181 14.15 3.35 0.66
N VAL A 182 14.35 3.18 -0.66
CA VAL A 182 13.54 2.31 -1.52
C VAL A 182 14.24 0.95 -1.62
N GLU A 183 13.58 -0.09 -1.13
CA GLU A 183 14.03 -1.47 -1.26
C GLU A 183 13.23 -2.17 -2.37
N PRO A 184 13.89 -2.70 -3.42
CA PRO A 184 13.22 -3.30 -4.57
C PRO A 184 12.26 -4.43 -4.19
N MET A 185 11.01 -4.35 -4.68
CA MET A 185 9.98 -5.40 -4.55
C MET A 185 9.83 -5.97 -3.12
N SER A 186 9.88 -5.11 -2.10
CA SER A 186 9.78 -5.59 -0.72
C SER A 186 8.36 -6.09 -0.39
N THR A 187 8.28 -7.26 0.28
CA THR A 187 7.05 -7.76 0.91
C THR A 187 6.38 -6.68 1.78
N LYS A 188 7.19 -5.88 2.47
CA LYS A 188 6.74 -4.80 3.33
C LYS A 188 5.91 -3.75 2.57
N ALA A 189 6.32 -3.34 1.36
CA ALA A 189 5.58 -2.35 0.58
C ALA A 189 4.17 -2.83 0.19
N ILE A 190 4.02 -4.11 -0.11
CA ILE A 190 2.70 -4.71 -0.40
C ILE A 190 1.84 -4.72 0.86
N LEU A 191 2.40 -5.16 2.00
CA LEU A 191 1.69 -5.17 3.28
C LEU A 191 1.27 -3.75 3.73
N ASP A 192 2.13 -2.76 3.54
CA ASP A 192 1.81 -1.36 3.85
C ASP A 192 0.68 -0.84 2.96
N THR A 193 0.62 -1.26 1.68
CA THR A 193 -0.48 -0.91 0.78
C THR A 193 -1.81 -1.50 1.25
N ILE A 194 -1.82 -2.78 1.65
CA ILE A 194 -3.01 -3.47 2.20
C ILE A 194 -3.52 -2.73 3.45
N ARG A 195 -2.58 -2.37 4.35
CA ARG A 195 -2.88 -1.64 5.58
C ARG A 195 -3.53 -0.29 5.31
N VAL A 196 -3.00 0.47 4.35
CA VAL A 196 -3.56 1.78 3.97
C VAL A 196 -4.98 1.65 3.41
N GLU A 197 -5.22 0.67 2.53
CA GLU A 197 -6.57 0.43 2.00
C GLU A 197 -7.57 0.06 3.10
N LEU A 198 -7.20 -0.84 4.03
CA LEU A 198 -8.04 -1.20 5.17
C LEU A 198 -8.32 -0.01 6.11
N ASN A 199 -7.30 0.77 6.44
CA ASN A 199 -7.45 1.97 7.27
C ASN A 199 -8.44 2.95 6.66
N GLN A 200 -8.39 3.16 5.35
CA GLN A 200 -9.36 3.99 4.66
C GLN A 200 -10.78 3.43 4.77
N LYS A 201 -10.99 2.12 4.56
CA LYS A 201 -12.31 1.51 4.74
C LYS A 201 -12.83 1.72 6.16
N LYS A 202 -11.97 1.52 7.16
CA LYS A 202 -12.32 1.70 8.56
C LYS A 202 -12.67 3.16 8.89
N ALA A 203 -11.88 4.11 8.39
CA ALA A 203 -12.12 5.54 8.58
C ALA A 203 -13.40 6.04 7.90
N LEU A 204 -13.82 5.38 6.81
CA LEU A 204 -15.13 5.59 6.18
C LEU A 204 -16.30 4.94 6.93
N GLY A 205 -16.06 4.41 8.14
CA GLY A 205 -17.08 3.79 8.98
C GLY A 205 -17.45 2.36 8.60
N GLN A 206 -16.70 1.72 7.70
CA GLN A 206 -16.99 0.34 7.32
C GLN A 206 -16.66 -0.62 8.48
N LYS A 207 -17.63 -1.50 8.77
CA LYS A 207 -17.51 -2.54 9.79
C LYS A 207 -17.03 -3.88 9.24
N VAL A 208 -17.17 -4.06 7.92
CA VAL A 208 -16.85 -5.29 7.20
C VAL A 208 -15.68 -5.04 6.26
N ALA A 209 -14.61 -5.82 6.39
CA ALA A 209 -13.50 -5.80 5.45
C ALA A 209 -13.76 -6.81 4.32
N ILE A 210 -14.02 -6.32 3.10
CA ILE A 210 -14.15 -7.17 1.92
C ILE A 210 -12.79 -7.25 1.25
N VAL A 211 -12.25 -8.47 1.14
CA VAL A 211 -10.85 -8.72 0.79
C VAL A 211 -10.78 -9.72 -0.36
N SER A 212 -9.88 -9.48 -1.32
CA SER A 212 -9.60 -10.40 -2.42
C SER A 212 -8.09 -10.59 -2.65
N PRO A 213 -7.63 -11.80 -3.01
CA PRO A 213 -6.23 -12.04 -3.41
C PRO A 213 -5.83 -11.41 -4.76
N GLY A 214 -6.75 -10.77 -5.49
CA GLY A 214 -6.49 -10.21 -6.81
C GLY A 214 -7.76 -9.83 -7.57
N ASN A 215 -7.61 -9.34 -8.80
CA ASN A 215 -8.71 -8.83 -9.63
C ASN A 215 -9.56 -9.94 -10.28
N PHE A 216 -9.19 -11.21 -10.09
CA PHE A 216 -9.93 -12.31 -10.69
C PHE A 216 -11.37 -12.30 -10.15
N GLY A 217 -12.33 -12.52 -11.05
CA GLY A 217 -13.74 -12.57 -10.71
C GLY A 217 -14.41 -11.20 -10.45
N GLN A 218 -13.82 -10.05 -10.83
CA GLN A 218 -14.50 -8.75 -10.66
C GLN A 218 -15.86 -8.69 -11.35
N GLN A 219 -15.92 -9.10 -12.62
CA GLN A 219 -17.18 -9.17 -13.36
C GLN A 219 -18.14 -10.18 -12.70
N PHE A 220 -17.59 -11.32 -12.25
CA PHE A 220 -18.36 -12.37 -11.59
C PHE A 220 -19.00 -11.92 -10.28
N MET A 221 -18.26 -11.24 -9.41
CA MET A 221 -18.80 -10.71 -8.13
C MET A 221 -19.82 -9.61 -8.37
N LYS A 222 -19.60 -8.78 -9.40
CA LYS A 222 -20.56 -7.76 -9.81
C LYS A 222 -21.86 -8.39 -10.31
N ASP A 223 -21.78 -9.42 -11.14
CA ASP A 223 -22.95 -10.07 -11.73
C ASP A 223 -23.74 -10.93 -10.73
N ASN A 224 -23.06 -11.60 -9.79
CA ASN A 224 -23.69 -12.52 -8.84
C ASN A 224 -24.10 -11.87 -7.51
N PHE A 225 -23.42 -10.79 -7.10
CA PHE A 225 -23.63 -10.15 -5.80
C PHE A 225 -23.86 -8.64 -5.89
N GLY A 226 -23.80 -8.03 -7.08
CA GLY A 226 -23.87 -6.57 -7.21
C GLY A 226 -22.63 -5.84 -6.66
N TYR A 227 -21.60 -6.59 -6.23
CA TYR A 227 -20.44 -6.04 -5.56
C TYR A 227 -19.29 -5.79 -6.53
N ASP A 228 -18.80 -4.56 -6.56
CA ASP A 228 -17.64 -4.19 -7.34
C ASP A 228 -16.35 -4.53 -6.56
N LEU A 229 -15.64 -5.59 -6.97
CA LEU A 229 -14.37 -6.00 -6.38
C LEU A 229 -13.27 -4.92 -6.47
N ASP A 230 -13.38 -3.91 -7.35
CA ASP A 230 -12.45 -2.77 -7.30
C ASP A 230 -12.60 -1.93 -6.02
N LYS A 231 -13.70 -2.11 -5.28
CA LYS A 231 -13.89 -1.55 -3.95
C LYS A 231 -13.37 -2.45 -2.84
N SER A 232 -13.00 -3.70 -3.12
CA SER A 232 -12.38 -4.61 -2.14
C SER A 232 -10.92 -4.27 -1.90
N VAL A 233 -10.42 -4.65 -0.73
CA VAL A 233 -8.99 -4.55 -0.41
C VAL A 233 -8.23 -5.70 -1.07
N LYS A 234 -7.15 -5.37 -1.79
CA LYS A 234 -6.36 -6.36 -2.55
C LYS A 234 -5.21 -6.88 -1.71
N CYS A 235 -5.33 -8.09 -1.18
CA CYS A 235 -4.32 -8.71 -0.31
C CYS A 235 -3.22 -9.49 -1.04
N SER A 236 -3.28 -9.59 -2.37
CA SER A 236 -2.32 -10.35 -3.20
C SER A 236 -2.17 -11.81 -2.75
N ASN A 237 -1.08 -12.17 -2.07
CA ASN A 237 -0.89 -13.51 -1.52
C ASN A 237 -0.88 -13.54 0.01
N PHE A 238 -0.95 -12.38 0.68
CA PHE A 238 -0.76 -12.23 2.12
C PHE A 238 -2.08 -12.34 2.88
N ILE A 239 -2.74 -13.50 2.78
CA ILE A 239 -4.06 -13.73 3.42
C ILE A 239 -3.94 -13.63 4.93
N GLY A 240 -2.93 -14.29 5.48
CA GLY A 240 -2.72 -14.34 6.91
C GLY A 240 -2.49 -12.96 7.54
N GLU A 241 -1.51 -12.22 7.01
CA GLU A 241 -1.18 -10.88 7.46
C GLU A 241 -2.37 -9.93 7.30
N THR A 242 -3.20 -10.14 6.27
CA THR A 242 -4.43 -9.36 6.10
C THR A 242 -5.46 -9.69 7.19
N VAL A 243 -5.63 -10.95 7.56
CA VAL A 243 -6.49 -11.33 8.71
C VAL A 243 -6.00 -10.65 9.99
N ASP A 244 -4.69 -10.65 10.24
CA ASP A 244 -4.10 -10.00 11.41
C ASP A 244 -4.40 -8.49 11.41
N MET A 245 -4.17 -7.81 10.27
CA MET A 245 -4.47 -6.37 10.13
C MET A 245 -5.95 -6.05 10.35
N VAL A 246 -6.86 -6.86 9.79
CA VAL A 246 -8.31 -6.67 9.97
C VAL A 246 -8.71 -6.82 11.44
N CYS A 247 -8.11 -7.78 12.15
CA CYS A 247 -8.32 -7.94 13.60
C CYS A 247 -7.77 -6.74 14.39
N ASP A 248 -6.53 -6.31 14.11
CA ASP A 248 -5.87 -5.22 14.83
C ASP A 248 -6.58 -3.88 14.64
N MET A 249 -7.19 -3.66 13.47
CA MET A 249 -7.98 -2.46 13.17
C MET A 249 -9.41 -2.52 13.73
N GLY A 250 -9.81 -3.63 14.36
CA GLY A 250 -11.12 -3.77 15.01
C GLY A 250 -12.29 -3.78 14.03
N PHE A 251 -12.13 -4.37 12.85
CA PHE A 251 -13.30 -4.71 12.01
C PHE A 251 -14.18 -5.73 12.74
N GLU A 252 -15.48 -5.71 12.48
CA GLU A 252 -16.41 -6.68 13.07
C GLU A 252 -16.42 -7.98 12.27
N LYS A 253 -16.30 -7.87 10.94
CA LYS A 253 -16.37 -8.99 10.01
C LYS A 253 -15.37 -8.86 8.86
N MET A 254 -15.02 -9.99 8.26
CA MET A 254 -14.24 -10.06 7.04
C MET A 254 -14.94 -10.99 6.04
N VAL A 255 -14.98 -10.58 4.76
CA VAL A 255 -15.38 -11.47 3.67
C VAL A 255 -14.18 -11.69 2.76
N LEU A 256 -13.68 -12.92 2.69
CA LEU A 256 -12.63 -13.30 1.77
C LEU A 256 -13.23 -13.91 0.51
N THR A 257 -12.98 -13.30 -0.65
CA THR A 257 -13.46 -13.83 -1.94
C THR A 257 -12.27 -14.17 -2.82
N GLY A 258 -12.18 -15.40 -3.31
CA GLY A 258 -11.01 -15.81 -4.08
C GLY A 258 -11.18 -17.05 -4.94
N HIS A 259 -10.31 -17.14 -5.94
CA HIS A 259 -10.24 -18.29 -6.83
C HIS A 259 -9.77 -19.53 -6.08
N ILE A 260 -10.33 -20.70 -6.42
CA ILE A 260 -9.95 -22.01 -5.87
C ILE A 260 -8.45 -22.26 -5.91
N GLY A 261 -7.77 -21.88 -7.00
CA GLY A 261 -6.32 -22.01 -7.16
C GLY A 261 -5.48 -21.30 -6.10
N LYS A 262 -6.03 -20.36 -5.34
CA LYS A 262 -5.39 -19.74 -4.17
C LYS A 262 -6.00 -20.24 -2.86
N LEU A 263 -7.33 -20.25 -2.76
CA LEU A 263 -8.00 -20.57 -1.49
C LEU A 263 -7.88 -22.03 -1.07
N ILE A 264 -7.65 -22.96 -2.01
CA ILE A 264 -7.34 -24.35 -1.66
C ILE A 264 -6.10 -24.48 -0.77
N LYS A 265 -5.14 -23.56 -0.88
CA LYS A 265 -3.92 -23.54 -0.04
C LYS A 265 -4.27 -23.20 1.40
N VAL A 266 -5.19 -22.27 1.60
CA VAL A 266 -5.68 -21.87 2.92
C VAL A 266 -6.39 -23.04 3.62
N ALA A 267 -7.06 -23.92 2.86
CA ALA A 267 -7.63 -25.16 3.40
C ALA A 267 -6.58 -26.14 3.97
N GLY A 268 -5.30 -25.97 3.60
CA GLY A 268 -4.16 -26.68 4.18
C GLY A 268 -3.41 -25.90 5.26
N GLY A 269 -3.92 -24.73 5.68
CA GLY A 269 -3.25 -23.85 6.64
C GLY A 269 -2.16 -22.96 6.04
N ILE A 270 -2.00 -22.96 4.71
CA ILE A 270 -1.01 -22.14 4.01
C ILE A 270 -1.58 -20.73 3.84
N MET A 271 -1.11 -19.81 4.67
CA MET A 271 -1.64 -18.43 4.77
C MET A 271 -1.00 -17.44 3.78
N ASN A 272 0.08 -17.84 3.11
CA ASN A 272 0.63 -17.12 1.97
C ASN A 272 0.41 -17.93 0.68
N THR A 273 -0.41 -17.42 -0.24
CA THR A 273 -0.86 -18.22 -1.40
C THR A 273 0.15 -18.28 -2.54
N HIS A 274 1.31 -17.65 -2.41
CA HIS A 274 2.34 -17.66 -3.45
C HIS A 274 2.91 -19.07 -3.65
N SER A 275 3.08 -19.53 -4.89
CA SER A 275 3.54 -20.90 -5.19
C SER A 275 4.94 -21.21 -4.69
N HIS A 276 5.80 -20.19 -4.57
CA HIS A 276 7.11 -20.33 -3.93
C HIS A 276 7.03 -20.74 -2.45
N GLU A 277 5.99 -20.33 -1.73
CA GLU A 277 5.82 -20.65 -0.32
C GLU A 277 5.34 -22.10 -0.14
N ALA A 278 4.28 -22.44 -0.87
CA ALA A 278 3.78 -23.79 -1.00
C ALA A 278 2.76 -23.84 -2.15
N ASP A 279 2.63 -25.00 -2.80
CA ASP A 279 1.58 -25.22 -3.78
C ASP A 279 0.48 -26.13 -3.25
N CYS A 280 0.77 -27.41 -2.96
CA CYS A 280 -0.11 -28.40 -2.30
C CYS A 280 -1.58 -28.46 -2.79
N ARG A 281 -1.91 -27.86 -3.93
CA ARG A 281 -3.29 -27.65 -4.39
C ARG A 281 -3.96 -28.99 -4.68
N MET A 282 -3.25 -29.86 -5.40
CA MET A 282 -3.78 -31.16 -5.82
C MET A 282 -3.85 -32.12 -4.64
N GLU A 283 -2.87 -32.11 -3.74
CA GLU A 283 -2.84 -32.95 -2.54
C GLU A 283 -4.00 -32.63 -1.60
N ILE A 284 -4.26 -31.34 -1.37
CA ILE A 284 -5.38 -30.90 -0.53
C ILE A 284 -6.72 -31.24 -1.23
N LEU A 285 -6.85 -30.95 -2.53
CA LEU A 285 -8.09 -31.24 -3.26
C LEU A 285 -8.38 -32.74 -3.35
N ALA A 286 -7.36 -33.57 -3.59
CA ALA A 286 -7.49 -35.03 -3.60
C ALA A 286 -7.90 -35.56 -2.22
N CYS A 287 -7.31 -35.02 -1.14
CA CYS A 287 -7.70 -35.37 0.22
C CYS A 287 -9.17 -35.02 0.51
N CYS A 288 -9.60 -33.81 0.15
CA CYS A 288 -11.00 -33.41 0.26
C CYS A 288 -11.92 -34.27 -0.60
N GLY A 289 -11.51 -34.64 -1.82
CA GLY A 289 -12.26 -35.52 -2.71
C GLY A 289 -12.46 -36.93 -2.12
N ILE A 290 -11.42 -37.50 -1.49
CA ILE A 290 -11.55 -38.78 -0.76
C ILE A 290 -12.54 -38.65 0.41
N LEU A 291 -12.45 -37.57 1.19
CA LEU A 291 -13.38 -37.32 2.30
C LEU A 291 -14.83 -37.13 1.81
N ALA A 292 -15.01 -36.68 0.58
CA ALA A 292 -16.30 -36.54 -0.10
C ALA A 292 -16.80 -37.84 -0.76
N ASN A 293 -16.26 -39.01 -0.37
CA ASN A 293 -16.56 -40.34 -0.93
C ASN A 293 -16.01 -40.60 -2.34
N GLY A 294 -15.05 -39.79 -2.81
CA GLY A 294 -14.26 -40.10 -4.00
C GLY A 294 -13.39 -41.34 -3.78
N ASP A 295 -13.14 -42.09 -4.85
CA ASP A 295 -12.31 -43.28 -4.79
C ASP A 295 -10.81 -42.97 -4.98
N SER A 296 -9.97 -43.97 -4.71
CA SER A 296 -8.52 -43.82 -4.89
C SER A 296 -8.10 -43.59 -6.35
N ALA A 297 -8.93 -43.99 -7.33
CA ALA A 297 -8.64 -43.79 -8.74
C ALA A 297 -8.80 -42.33 -9.12
N LEU A 298 -9.88 -41.68 -8.67
CA LEU A 298 -10.10 -40.24 -8.81
C LEU A 298 -8.98 -39.45 -8.12
N ALA A 299 -8.63 -39.78 -6.88
CA ALA A 299 -7.56 -39.08 -6.16
C ALA A 299 -6.22 -39.15 -6.91
N ARG A 300 -5.86 -40.31 -7.48
CA ARG A 300 -4.66 -40.44 -8.33
C ARG A 300 -4.73 -39.57 -9.57
N LYS A 301 -5.90 -39.43 -10.21
CA LYS A 301 -6.06 -38.52 -11.35
C LYS A 301 -5.88 -37.06 -10.94
N ILE A 302 -6.52 -36.63 -9.83
CA ILE A 302 -6.38 -35.27 -9.30
C ILE A 302 -4.91 -34.93 -9.01
N LEU A 303 -4.18 -35.85 -8.37
CA LEU A 303 -2.75 -35.67 -8.08
C LEU A 303 -1.88 -35.52 -9.35
N GLY A 304 -2.36 -36.03 -10.50
CA GLY A 304 -1.69 -35.89 -11.79
C GLY A 304 -2.03 -34.60 -12.54
N CYS A 305 -3.00 -33.81 -12.07
CA CYS A 305 -3.42 -32.58 -12.75
C CYS A 305 -2.42 -31.44 -12.53
N THR A 306 -2.32 -30.56 -13.53
CA THR A 306 -1.42 -29.39 -13.49
C THR A 306 -2.05 -28.17 -12.84
N ASN A 307 -3.38 -28.08 -12.92
CA ASN A 307 -4.14 -26.93 -12.46
C ASN A 307 -5.47 -27.36 -11.83
N THR A 308 -6.07 -26.46 -11.06
CA THR A 308 -7.31 -26.74 -10.32
C THR A 308 -8.54 -26.87 -11.21
N GLU A 309 -8.59 -26.24 -12.39
CA GLU A 309 -9.76 -26.35 -13.27
C GLU A 309 -9.88 -27.77 -13.84
N GLU A 310 -8.76 -28.34 -14.30
CA GLU A 310 -8.68 -29.73 -14.75
C GLU A 310 -9.11 -30.70 -13.65
N ALA A 311 -8.59 -30.50 -12.43
CA ALA A 311 -8.94 -31.35 -11.29
C ALA A 311 -10.43 -31.22 -10.91
N LEU A 312 -10.99 -30.01 -10.92
CA LEU A 312 -12.41 -29.80 -10.61
C LEU A 312 -13.35 -30.46 -11.62
N ARG A 313 -12.98 -30.51 -12.91
CA ARG A 313 -13.74 -31.27 -13.91
C ARG A 313 -13.82 -32.75 -13.57
N LEU A 314 -12.73 -33.36 -13.10
CA LEU A 314 -12.73 -34.76 -12.67
C LEU A 314 -13.61 -34.99 -11.42
N VAL A 315 -13.61 -34.03 -10.48
CA VAL A 315 -14.44 -34.07 -9.27
C VAL A 315 -15.93 -33.92 -9.63
N GLU A 316 -16.26 -33.04 -10.58
CA GLU A 316 -17.61 -32.87 -11.13
C GLU A 316 -18.09 -34.13 -11.87
N GLU A 317 -17.25 -34.71 -12.73
CA GLU A 317 -17.55 -35.96 -13.45
C GLU A 317 -17.83 -37.13 -12.50
N ALA A 318 -17.20 -37.12 -11.32
CA ALA A 318 -17.44 -38.09 -10.26
C ALA A 318 -18.70 -37.79 -9.42
N GLY A 319 -19.37 -36.65 -9.65
CA GLY A 319 -20.61 -36.28 -8.98
C GLY A 319 -20.46 -35.85 -7.52
N ILE A 320 -19.25 -35.46 -7.10
CA ILE A 320 -18.93 -35.13 -5.69
C ILE A 320 -18.38 -33.70 -5.52
N LEU A 321 -18.59 -32.82 -6.51
CA LEU A 321 -18.04 -31.46 -6.48
C LEU A 321 -18.54 -30.67 -5.28
N LYS A 322 -19.85 -30.68 -5.04
CA LYS A 322 -20.46 -29.91 -3.95
C LYS A 322 -19.90 -30.36 -2.60
N GLU A 323 -19.92 -31.65 -2.33
CA GLU A 323 -19.42 -32.25 -1.08
C GLU A 323 -17.94 -31.96 -0.87
N THR A 324 -17.14 -32.09 -1.94
CA THR A 324 -15.70 -31.76 -1.90
C THR A 324 -15.49 -30.29 -1.57
N MET A 325 -16.25 -29.40 -2.19
CA MET A 325 -16.11 -27.95 -2.00
C MET A 325 -16.66 -27.46 -0.66
N ASP A 326 -17.68 -28.12 -0.12
CA ASP A 326 -18.16 -27.90 1.26
C ASP A 326 -17.04 -28.24 2.28
N ILE A 327 -16.34 -29.36 2.09
CA ILE A 327 -15.18 -29.74 2.94
C ILE A 327 -14.02 -28.74 2.80
N VAL A 328 -13.73 -28.30 1.57
CA VAL A 328 -12.69 -27.27 1.32
C VAL A 328 -13.06 -25.98 2.05
N LEU A 329 -14.30 -25.51 1.93
CA LEU A 329 -14.77 -24.30 2.59
C LEU A 329 -14.68 -24.41 4.11
N GLU A 330 -15.11 -25.53 4.68
CA GLU A 330 -15.01 -25.79 6.13
C GLU A 330 -13.56 -25.65 6.61
N LYS A 331 -12.61 -26.26 5.90
CA LYS A 331 -11.17 -26.15 6.23
C LYS A 331 -10.63 -24.74 6.07
N VAL A 332 -11.00 -24.02 5.01
CA VAL A 332 -10.61 -22.61 4.83
C VAL A 332 -11.09 -21.78 6.02
N LEU A 333 -12.38 -21.88 6.37
CA LEU A 333 -12.96 -21.16 7.49
C LEU A 333 -12.30 -21.54 8.81
N PHE A 334 -12.01 -22.82 9.03
CA PHE A 334 -11.30 -23.29 10.22
C PHE A 334 -9.96 -22.55 10.39
N TYR A 335 -9.11 -22.55 9.37
CA TYR A 335 -7.79 -21.91 9.47
C TYR A 335 -7.86 -20.39 9.55
N LEU A 336 -8.79 -19.75 8.83
CA LEU A 336 -9.00 -18.31 8.94
C LEU A 336 -9.45 -17.91 10.36
N ASN A 337 -10.45 -18.62 10.91
CA ASN A 337 -10.93 -18.37 12.27
C ASN A 337 -9.88 -18.71 13.32
N PHE A 338 -9.08 -19.76 13.12
CA PHE A 338 -7.95 -20.10 13.98
C PHE A 338 -6.94 -18.95 14.05
N ARG A 339 -6.58 -18.37 12.90
CA ARG A 339 -5.67 -17.22 12.85
C ARG A 339 -6.27 -15.97 13.48
N ALA A 340 -7.56 -15.71 13.22
CA ALA A 340 -8.28 -14.59 13.81
C ALA A 340 -8.54 -14.75 15.32
N GLN A 341 -8.37 -15.96 15.88
CA GLN A 341 -8.64 -16.27 17.29
C GLN A 341 -10.03 -15.84 17.75
N GLY A 342 -11.03 -15.93 16.85
CA GLY A 342 -12.42 -15.53 17.13
C GLY A 342 -12.64 -14.02 17.34
N LYS A 343 -11.65 -13.16 17.08
CA LYS A 343 -11.78 -11.69 17.23
C LYS A 343 -12.76 -11.07 16.24
N ILE A 344 -12.97 -11.70 15.08
CA ILE A 344 -13.82 -11.23 14.00
C ILE A 344 -14.64 -12.39 13.42
N GLN A 345 -15.81 -12.09 12.85
CA GLN A 345 -16.56 -13.06 12.06
C GLN A 345 -15.96 -13.13 10.64
N ILE A 346 -15.60 -14.32 10.16
CA ILE A 346 -15.05 -14.51 8.82
C ILE A 346 -16.03 -15.29 7.94
N GLU A 347 -16.34 -14.72 6.79
CA GLU A 347 -17.09 -15.34 5.71
C GLU A 347 -16.17 -15.52 4.48
N CYS A 348 -16.47 -16.51 3.64
CA CYS A 348 -15.64 -16.87 2.50
C CYS A 348 -16.49 -17.23 1.27
N VAL A 349 -16.04 -16.81 0.09
CA VAL A 349 -16.58 -17.22 -1.21
C VAL A 349 -15.45 -17.78 -2.06
N ILE A 350 -15.60 -19.03 -2.47
CA ILE A 350 -14.66 -19.75 -3.35
C ILE A 350 -15.31 -19.89 -4.73
N TYR A 351 -14.58 -19.47 -5.77
CA TYR A 351 -15.05 -19.57 -7.15
C TYR A 351 -14.00 -20.15 -8.10
N SER A 352 -14.46 -20.59 -9.26
CA SER A 352 -13.66 -21.02 -10.42
C SER A 352 -14.04 -20.20 -11.65
N GLY A 353 -13.16 -20.16 -12.65
CA GLY A 353 -13.49 -19.59 -13.95
C GLY A 353 -14.58 -20.39 -14.67
N ASP A 354 -14.44 -21.71 -14.69
CA ASP A 354 -15.32 -22.61 -15.45
C ASP A 354 -16.64 -22.93 -14.73
N PHE A 355 -16.63 -22.96 -13.39
CA PHE A 355 -17.73 -23.45 -12.56
C PHE A 355 -18.49 -22.35 -11.80
N GLY A 356 -18.03 -21.10 -11.85
CA GLY A 356 -18.63 -20.03 -11.04
C GLY A 356 -18.44 -20.26 -9.54
N ILE A 357 -19.51 -20.13 -8.73
CA ILE A 357 -19.41 -20.30 -7.27
C ILE A 357 -19.27 -21.78 -6.96
N LEU A 358 -18.15 -22.17 -6.38
CA LEU A 358 -17.90 -23.54 -5.93
C LEU A 358 -18.44 -23.77 -4.51
N ALA A 359 -18.18 -22.82 -3.61
CA ALA A 359 -18.67 -22.85 -2.24
C ALA A 359 -18.74 -21.43 -1.64
N LYS A 360 -19.66 -21.22 -0.69
CA LYS A 360 -19.76 -19.98 0.07
C LYS A 360 -20.28 -20.23 1.47
N SER A 361 -19.82 -19.44 2.43
CA SER A 361 -20.34 -19.46 3.79
C SER A 361 -21.71 -18.76 3.87
N ALA A 362 -22.52 -19.11 4.86
CA ALA A 362 -23.92 -18.69 4.95
C ALA A 362 -24.09 -17.17 5.02
N GLY A 363 -23.22 -16.47 5.75
CA GLY A 363 -23.28 -15.01 5.92
C GLY A 363 -22.64 -14.23 4.78
N ALA A 364 -21.91 -14.87 3.87
CA ALA A 364 -21.19 -14.17 2.80
C ALA A 364 -22.12 -13.35 1.90
N LYS A 365 -23.31 -13.88 1.61
CA LYS A 365 -24.28 -13.25 0.71
C LYS A 365 -24.80 -11.92 1.27
N ASP A 366 -25.15 -11.90 2.56
CA ASP A 366 -25.72 -10.72 3.22
C ASP A 366 -24.69 -9.60 3.44
N LEU A 367 -23.39 -9.95 3.45
CA LEU A 367 -22.30 -8.99 3.61
C LEU A 367 -21.78 -8.43 2.28
N LEU A 368 -22.16 -9.04 1.15
CA LEU A 368 -21.74 -8.63 -0.19
C LEU A 368 -22.82 -7.87 -0.96
N MET A 369 -24.08 -7.91 -0.52
CA MET A 369 -25.17 -7.03 -0.96
C MET A 369 -25.19 -5.74 -0.14
#